data_AF-M0IHW1-F1
#
_entry.id   AF-M0IHW1-F1
#
_cell.length_a   1.000
_cell.length_b   1.000
_cell.length_c   1.000
_cell.angle_alpha   90.00
_cell.angle_beta   90.00
_cell.angle_gamma   90.00
#
_symmetry.space_group_name_H-M   'P 1'
#
loop_
_entity.id
_entity.type
_entity.pdbx_description
1 polymer ?
#
loop_
_entity_poly.entity_id
_entity_poly.type
_entity_poly.pdbx_seq_one_letter_code
_entity_poly.pdbx_strand_id
1 'polypeptide(L)'
;MSTDTGENDDMVKLNVKVPRRLLEEIDELSKELNYTNRSEFVREVLRDTTEPILTPGAQEGVAEGYSDVAAGRTMSMSDARDRLGLSDE
;
A
#
# COMPACT_ATOMS: atom_id res chain seq x y z
N MET A 1 18.04 -22.03 -6.84
CA MET A 1 18.21 -20.60 -7.18
C MET A 1 18.53 -19.86 -5.89
N SER A 2 19.80 -19.54 -5.66
CA SER A 2 20.24 -18.77 -4.49
C SER A 2 20.40 -17.34 -4.98
N THR A 3 19.52 -16.44 -4.59
CA THR A 3 19.70 -15.00 -4.80
C THR A 3 20.71 -14.51 -3.77
N ASP A 4 21.97 -14.78 -4.07
CA ASP A 4 23.11 -14.13 -3.43
C ASP A 4 23.27 -12.77 -4.11
N THR A 5 22.48 -11.79 -3.65
CA THR A 5 22.62 -10.39 -4.07
C THR A 5 23.59 -9.74 -3.09
N GLY A 6 24.87 -9.75 -3.45
CA GLY A 6 25.85 -8.84 -2.88
C GLY A 6 25.36 -7.39 -3.02
N GLU A 7 25.65 -6.58 -1.99
CA GLU A 7 25.08 -5.24 -1.67
C GLU A 7 23.91 -5.22 -0.65
N ASN A 8 23.92 -6.10 0.36
CA ASN A 8 22.98 -6.06 1.50
C ASN A 8 23.70 -6.11 2.86
N ASP A 9 24.80 -5.37 3.03
CA ASP A 9 25.72 -5.54 4.18
C ASP A 9 25.11 -5.10 5.54
N ASP A 10 23.97 -4.38 5.54
CA ASP A 10 23.31 -3.89 6.76
C ASP A 10 22.02 -4.64 7.14
N MET A 11 21.67 -5.76 6.47
CA MET A 11 20.47 -6.52 6.83
C MET A 11 20.65 -7.28 8.16
N VAL A 12 19.92 -6.86 9.20
CA VAL A 12 19.88 -7.55 10.50
C VAL A 12 18.71 -8.51 10.63
N LYS A 13 18.88 -9.60 11.40
CA LYS A 13 17.81 -10.57 11.67
C LYS A 13 16.84 -10.04 12.72
N LEU A 14 15.56 -9.91 12.35
CA LEU A 14 14.46 -9.67 13.26
C LEU A 14 13.83 -11.01 13.70
N ASN A 15 13.88 -11.31 14.99
CA ASN A 15 13.23 -12.50 15.57
C ASN A 15 11.99 -12.07 16.35
N VAL A 16 10.81 -12.58 15.96
CA VAL A 16 9.53 -12.26 16.59
C VAL A 16 8.76 -13.54 16.93
N LYS A 17 8.01 -13.50 18.03
CA LYS A 17 7.04 -14.54 18.38
C LYS A 17 5.67 -14.12 17.86
N VAL A 18 5.04 -14.98 17.08
CA VAL A 18 3.69 -14.76 16.54
C VAL A 18 2.79 -15.96 16.86
N PRO A 19 1.47 -15.78 16.98
CA PRO A 19 0.53 -16.88 17.02
C PRO A 19 0.67 -17.77 15.78
N ARG A 20 0.50 -19.10 15.93
CA ARG A 20 0.61 -20.05 14.80
C ARG A 20 -0.33 -19.69 13.65
N ARG A 21 -1.58 -19.36 13.99
CA ARG A 21 -2.59 -18.94 13.01
C ARG A 21 -2.15 -17.74 12.18
N LEU A 22 -1.54 -16.74 12.81
CA LEU A 22 -1.04 -15.56 12.11
C LEU A 22 0.11 -15.92 11.16
N LEU A 23 0.99 -16.85 11.55
CA LEU A 23 2.06 -17.33 10.68
C LEU A 23 1.50 -18.04 9.43
N GLU A 24 0.45 -18.83 9.59
CA GLU A 24 -0.24 -19.52 8.49
C GLU A 24 -0.89 -18.52 7.53
N GLU A 25 -1.61 -17.52 8.06
CA GLU A 25 -2.22 -16.44 7.26
C GLU A 25 -1.16 -15.63 6.49
N ILE A 26 -0.01 -15.32 7.12
CA ILE A 26 1.12 -14.64 6.46
C ILE A 26 1.70 -15.50 5.33
N ASP A 27 1.84 -16.82 5.54
CA ASP A 27 2.36 -17.74 4.54
C ASP A 27 1.44 -17.91 3.33
N GLU A 28 0.13 -17.92 3.57
CA GLU A 28 -0.89 -17.95 2.52
C GLU A 28 -0.84 -16.67 1.69
N LEU A 29 -0.93 -15.51 2.36
CA LEU A 29 -0.92 -14.21 1.69
C LEU A 29 0.37 -13.96 0.91
N SER A 30 1.52 -14.34 1.46
CA SER A 30 2.82 -14.25 0.76
C SER A 30 2.82 -15.04 -0.55
N LYS A 31 2.14 -16.19 -0.61
CA LYS A 31 2.04 -17.01 -1.83
C LYS A 31 1.05 -16.41 -2.82
N GLU A 32 -0.11 -15.98 -2.34
CA GLU A 32 -1.13 -15.34 -3.18
C GLU A 32 -0.58 -14.10 -3.91
N LEU A 33 0.24 -13.32 -3.22
CA LEU A 33 0.91 -12.14 -3.76
C LEU A 33 2.21 -12.45 -4.52
N ASN A 34 2.56 -13.74 -4.69
CA ASN A 34 3.73 -14.22 -5.45
C ASN A 34 5.10 -13.73 -4.94
N TYR A 35 5.25 -13.53 -3.63
CA TYR A 35 6.57 -13.25 -3.05
C TYR A 35 7.47 -14.49 -3.07
N THR A 36 8.77 -14.28 -3.26
CA THR A 36 9.74 -15.38 -3.33
C THR A 36 9.89 -16.11 -2.00
N ASN A 37 9.80 -15.35 -0.89
CA ASN A 37 9.86 -15.90 0.45
C ASN A 37 9.13 -15.00 1.46
N ARG A 38 8.78 -15.58 2.61
CA ARG A 38 8.12 -14.89 3.72
C ARG A 38 8.89 -13.65 4.19
N SER A 39 10.21 -13.70 4.25
CA SER A 39 11.02 -12.57 4.73
C SER A 39 10.93 -11.37 3.79
N GLU A 40 10.78 -11.59 2.49
CA GLU A 40 10.52 -10.54 1.51
C GLU A 40 9.17 -9.88 1.75
N PHE A 41 8.10 -10.68 1.87
CA PHE A 41 6.77 -10.17 2.19
C PHE A 41 6.73 -9.38 3.50
N VAL A 42 7.30 -9.94 4.59
CA VAL A 42 7.33 -9.28 5.90
C VAL A 42 8.12 -7.97 5.85
N ARG A 43 9.25 -7.92 5.12
CA ARG A 43 10.02 -6.68 4.98
C ARG A 43 9.24 -5.62 4.22
N GLU A 44 8.48 -5.99 3.19
CA GLU A 44 7.67 -5.04 2.44
C GLU A 44 6.56 -4.45 3.32
N VAL A 45 5.85 -5.28 4.08
CA VAL A 45 4.82 -4.81 5.03
C VAL A 45 5.41 -3.88 6.09
N LEU A 46 6.58 -4.23 6.64
CA LEU A 46 7.28 -3.37 7.61
C LEU A 46 7.73 -2.05 6.99
N ARG A 47 8.20 -2.07 5.72
CA ARG A 47 8.59 -0.87 4.99
C ARG A 47 7.40 0.05 4.75
N ASP A 48 6.27 -0.48 4.28
CA ASP A 48 5.06 0.32 4.08
C ASP A 48 4.57 0.92 5.42
N THR A 49 4.83 0.27 6.54
CA THR A 49 4.51 0.85 7.87
C THR A 49 5.39 2.06 8.21
N THR A 50 6.68 2.05 7.84
CA THR A 50 7.62 3.15 8.15
C THR A 50 7.67 4.23 7.08
N GLU A 51 7.37 3.86 5.84
CA GLU A 51 7.44 4.68 4.63
C GLU A 51 6.20 4.40 3.76
N PRO A 52 5.00 4.75 4.24
CA PRO A 52 3.77 4.40 3.55
C PRO A 52 3.67 5.16 2.22
N ILE A 53 3.23 4.45 1.17
CA ILE A 53 3.01 5.08 -0.15
C ILE A 53 1.97 6.20 -0.06
N LEU A 54 0.93 5.98 0.75
CA LEU A 54 -0.11 6.96 1.06
C LEU A 54 -0.02 7.36 2.52
N THR A 55 0.04 8.67 2.79
CA THR A 55 -0.14 9.15 4.15
C THR A 55 -1.52 8.75 4.69
N PRO A 56 -1.73 8.65 6.01
CA PRO A 56 -3.04 8.30 6.57
C PRO A 56 -4.19 9.17 6.03
N GLY A 57 -3.98 10.48 5.89
CA GLY A 57 -4.96 11.38 5.29
C GLY A 57 -5.19 11.15 3.80
N ALA A 58 -4.17 10.72 3.06
CA ALA A 58 -4.33 10.35 1.65
C ALA A 58 -5.13 9.04 1.50
N GLN A 59 -4.95 8.06 2.39
CA GLN A 59 -5.76 6.84 2.41
C GLN A 59 -7.24 7.15 2.69
N GLU A 60 -7.52 8.02 3.67
CA GLU A 60 -8.87 8.48 3.98
C GLU A 60 -9.50 9.20 2.78
N GLY A 61 -8.77 10.13 2.15
CA GLY A 61 -9.24 10.84 0.96
C GLY A 61 -9.56 9.92 -0.22
N VAL A 62 -8.79 8.86 -0.45
CA VAL A 62 -9.10 7.85 -1.48
C VAL A 62 -10.39 7.11 -1.14
N ALA A 63 -10.58 6.69 0.12
CA ALA A 63 -11.79 6.00 0.56
C ALA A 63 -13.04 6.90 0.48
N GLU A 64 -12.91 8.17 0.87
CA GLU A 64 -13.96 9.17 0.71
C GLU A 64 -14.32 9.39 -0.76
N GLY A 65 -13.31 9.48 -1.64
CA GLY A 65 -13.52 9.63 -3.08
C GLY A 65 -14.36 8.50 -3.70
N TYR A 66 -14.13 7.24 -3.31
CA TYR A 66 -15.00 6.13 -3.73
C TYR A 66 -16.45 6.30 -3.26
N SER A 67 -16.63 6.79 -2.03
CA SER A 67 -17.95 7.07 -1.45
C SER A 67 -18.65 8.23 -2.15
N ASP A 68 -17.91 9.26 -2.53
CA ASP A 68 -18.41 10.41 -3.28
C ASP A 68 -18.90 10.01 -4.68
N VAL A 69 -18.15 9.15 -5.38
CA VAL A 69 -18.57 8.61 -6.67
C VAL A 69 -19.87 7.81 -6.52
N ALA A 70 -19.93 6.90 -5.55
CA ALA A 70 -21.11 6.09 -5.31
C ALA A 70 -22.34 6.92 -4.92
N ALA A 71 -22.15 8.02 -4.20
CA ALA A 71 -23.20 8.92 -3.78
C ALA A 71 -23.52 10.04 -4.79
N GLY A 72 -22.85 10.09 -5.94
CA GLY A 72 -23.04 11.13 -6.96
C GLY A 72 -22.64 12.53 -6.50
N ARG A 73 -21.69 12.65 -5.55
CA ARG A 73 -21.16 13.92 -5.05
C ARG A 73 -20.00 14.46 -5.88
N THR A 74 -19.58 13.73 -6.91
CA THR A 74 -18.54 14.17 -7.86
C THR A 74 -19.12 15.09 -8.93
N MET A 75 -18.26 15.85 -9.59
CA MET A 75 -18.62 16.75 -10.69
C MET A 75 -17.72 16.51 -11.90
N SER A 76 -18.17 16.91 -13.08
CA SER A 76 -17.34 16.80 -14.29
C SER A 76 -16.18 17.80 -14.28
N MET A 77 -15.18 17.56 -15.11
CA MET A 77 -14.04 18.47 -15.24
C MET A 77 -14.46 19.84 -15.76
N SER A 78 -15.47 19.93 -16.65
CA SER A 78 -16.00 21.21 -17.14
C SER A 78 -16.68 21.97 -16.00
N ASP A 79 -17.56 21.31 -15.24
CA ASP A 79 -18.27 21.95 -14.13
C ASP A 79 -17.28 22.47 -13.06
N ALA A 80 -16.21 21.71 -12.81
CA ALA A 80 -15.15 22.11 -11.90
C ALA A 80 -14.38 23.34 -12.41
N ARG A 81 -14.05 23.40 -13.71
CA ARG A 81 -13.37 24.55 -14.31
C ARG A 81 -14.22 25.82 -14.24
N ASP A 82 -15.50 25.72 -14.59
CA ASP A 82 -16.43 26.85 -14.53
C ASP A 82 -16.56 27.37 -13.09
N ARG A 83 -16.73 26.46 -12.12
CA ARG A 83 -16.85 26.82 -10.70
C ARG A 83 -15.59 27.47 -10.12
N LEU A 84 -14.41 27.06 -10.59
CA LEU A 84 -13.13 27.57 -10.12
C LEU A 84 -12.64 28.79 -10.92
N GLY A 85 -13.37 29.22 -11.95
CA GLY A 85 -12.96 30.32 -12.83
C GLY A 85 -11.72 29.98 -13.68
N LEU A 86 -11.56 28.71 -14.05
CA LEU A 86 -10.45 28.19 -14.86
C LEU A 86 -10.84 27.89 -16.31
N SER A 87 -12.03 28.33 -16.73
CA SER A 87 -12.49 28.18 -18.10
C SER A 87 -11.76 29.21 -18.97
N ASP A 88 -11.03 28.72 -19.97
CA ASP A 88 -10.46 29.60 -21.02
C ASP A 88 -11.63 30.34 -21.70
N GLU A 89 -11.48 31.65 -21.87
CA GLU A 89 -12.46 32.54 -22.51
C GLU A 89 -12.76 32.13 -23.97
#